data_AF-A0A2E7UTT5-F1
#
_entry.id   AF-A0A2E7UTT5-F1
#
_cell.length_a   1.000
_cell.length_b   1.000
_cell.length_c   1.000
_cell.angle_alpha   90.00
_cell.angle_beta   90.00
_cell.angle_gamma   90.00
#
_symmetry.space_group_name_H-M   'P 1'
#
loop_
_entity.id
_entity.type
_entity.pdbx_description
1 polymer ?
#
loop_
_entity_poly.entity_id
_entity_poly.type
_entity_poly.pdbx_seq_one_letter_code
_entity_poly.pdbx_strand_id
1 'polypeptide(L)'
;GDADAVLAVMPSRMRVVTVADFAQTVQDLPLDDAWCLANIVLEDMGAPPLSDDAPQLDGICTADAMWVPPGAFRPATPVSDVLVHELAHMFHTVDRKKMGLDGAGPIWRIPTVHHETFAYACELWACRERRTPADRPDLSESVEGVRMADARVEMDELRSILEAADAGGWPVIRAWAVAQSS
;
A
#
# COMPACT_ATOMS: atom_id res chain seq x y z
N GLY A 1 -18.95 3.18 13.49
CA GLY A 1 -17.88 2.61 14.36
C GLY A 1 -16.52 3.02 13.81
N ASP A 2 -15.41 2.55 14.40
CA ASP A 2 -14.04 2.90 13.98
C ASP A 2 -13.82 2.75 12.46
N ALA A 3 -14.36 1.69 11.84
CA ALA A 3 -14.28 1.49 10.40
C ALA A 3 -14.93 2.63 9.59
N ASP A 4 -16.12 3.09 9.99
CA ASP A 4 -16.81 4.20 9.31
C ASP A 4 -16.03 5.51 9.47
N ALA A 5 -15.41 5.73 10.62
CA ALA A 5 -14.59 6.92 10.88
C ALA A 5 -13.36 6.95 9.98
N VAL A 6 -12.64 5.82 9.88
CA VAL A 6 -11.50 5.67 8.97
C VAL A 6 -11.95 5.91 7.53
N LEU A 7 -12.98 5.22 7.06
CA LEU A 7 -13.48 5.35 5.69
C LEU A 7 -13.93 6.78 5.34
N ALA A 8 -14.51 7.50 6.28
CA ALA A 8 -14.92 8.89 6.08
C ALA A 8 -13.72 9.84 5.89
N VAL A 9 -12.57 9.53 6.49
CA VAL A 9 -11.37 10.38 6.41
C VAL A 9 -10.46 9.99 5.24
N MET A 10 -10.48 8.72 4.81
CA MET A 10 -9.56 8.21 3.78
C MET A 10 -9.48 9.04 2.49
N PRO A 11 -10.59 9.47 1.86
CA PRO A 11 -10.52 10.27 0.64
C PRO A 11 -9.74 11.59 0.83
N SER A 12 -9.80 12.18 2.03
CA SER A 12 -9.08 13.43 2.33
C SER A 12 -7.57 13.24 2.51
N ARG A 13 -7.11 12.00 2.64
CA ARG A 13 -5.71 11.59 2.86
C ARG A 13 -5.04 11.05 1.59
N MET A 14 -5.79 10.86 0.53
CA MET A 14 -5.25 10.54 -0.78
C MET A 14 -4.86 11.82 -1.52
N ARG A 15 -3.70 11.80 -2.15
CA ARG A 15 -3.20 12.87 -3.00
C ARG A 15 -2.80 12.28 -4.34
N VAL A 16 -3.48 12.72 -5.39
CA VAL A 16 -3.13 12.35 -6.77
C VAL A 16 -2.12 13.37 -7.27
N VAL A 17 -0.96 12.91 -7.73
CA VAL A 17 0.12 13.79 -8.20
C VAL A 17 0.28 13.65 -9.71
N THR A 18 0.29 14.77 -10.41
CA THR A 18 0.48 14.84 -11.86
C THR A 18 1.68 15.71 -12.18
N VAL A 19 2.19 15.67 -13.41
CA VAL A 19 3.25 16.63 -13.82
C VAL A 19 2.77 18.08 -13.75
N ALA A 20 1.48 18.34 -13.98
CA ALA A 20 0.95 19.69 -14.00
C ALA A 20 0.97 20.38 -12.62
N ASP A 21 0.78 19.60 -11.55
CA ASP A 21 0.77 20.09 -10.17
C ASP A 21 1.98 19.65 -9.34
N PHE A 22 2.89 18.85 -9.90
CA PHE A 22 4.02 18.25 -9.19
C PHE A 22 4.80 19.25 -8.33
N ALA A 23 5.29 20.33 -8.93
CA ALA A 23 6.12 21.31 -8.24
C ALA A 23 5.42 21.97 -7.04
N GLN A 24 4.11 22.20 -7.14
CA GLN A 24 3.31 22.74 -6.04
C GLN A 24 3.06 21.68 -4.96
N THR A 25 2.78 20.45 -5.39
CA THR A 25 2.46 19.31 -4.54
C THR A 25 3.63 18.90 -3.65
N VAL A 26 4.85 18.87 -4.20
CA VAL A 26 6.02 18.33 -3.48
C VAL A 26 6.83 19.40 -2.76
N GLN A 27 6.44 20.69 -2.83
CA GLN A 27 7.23 21.81 -2.32
C GLN A 27 7.61 21.66 -0.83
N ASP A 28 6.71 21.07 -0.05
CA ASP A 28 6.88 20.91 1.40
C ASP A 28 7.26 19.47 1.80
N LEU A 29 7.52 18.59 0.83
CA LEU A 29 7.95 17.22 1.11
C LEU A 29 9.46 17.17 1.41
N PRO A 30 9.90 16.22 2.26
CA PRO A 30 11.30 15.85 2.34
C PRO A 30 11.88 15.53 0.95
N LEU A 31 13.16 15.84 0.74
CA LEU A 31 13.81 15.63 -0.55
C LEU A 31 13.69 14.19 -1.05
N ASP A 32 13.84 13.21 -0.15
CA ASP A 32 13.76 11.79 -0.49
C ASP A 32 12.35 11.42 -0.97
N ASP A 33 11.29 11.88 -0.27
CA ASP A 33 9.90 11.65 -0.66
C ASP A 33 9.57 12.34 -2.01
N ALA A 34 10.06 13.57 -2.20
CA ALA A 34 9.89 14.31 -3.45
C ALA A 34 10.61 13.60 -4.62
N TRP A 35 11.78 13.03 -4.38
CA TRP A 35 12.53 12.26 -5.38
C TRP A 35 11.84 10.93 -5.71
N CYS A 36 11.32 10.21 -4.72
CA CYS A 36 10.48 9.03 -4.95
C CYS A 36 9.26 9.39 -5.81
N LEU A 37 8.52 10.44 -5.44
CA LEU A 37 7.34 10.87 -6.20
C LEU A 37 7.66 11.32 -7.63
N ALA A 38 8.80 11.96 -7.86
CA ALA A 38 9.20 12.32 -9.21
C ALA A 38 9.35 11.08 -10.10
N ASN A 39 9.98 10.02 -9.60
CA ASN A 39 10.16 8.78 -10.34
C ASN A 39 8.83 8.04 -10.56
N ILE A 40 7.95 8.01 -9.56
CA ILE A 40 6.59 7.45 -9.68
C ILE A 40 5.80 8.14 -10.81
N VAL A 41 5.83 9.47 -10.86
CA VAL A 41 5.11 10.24 -11.90
C VAL A 41 5.74 10.06 -13.28
N LEU A 42 7.07 9.96 -13.37
CA LEU A 42 7.77 9.68 -14.63
C LEU A 42 7.40 8.29 -15.16
N GLU A 43 7.37 7.28 -14.29
CA GLU A 43 7.00 5.91 -14.65
C GLU A 43 5.54 5.82 -15.15
N ASP A 44 4.58 6.48 -14.48
CA ASP A 44 3.18 6.53 -14.94
C ASP A 44 3.04 7.13 -16.35
N MET A 45 3.98 7.99 -16.76
CA MET A 45 4.05 8.57 -18.10
C MET A 45 4.84 7.76 -19.12
N GLY A 46 5.47 6.66 -18.69
CA GLY A 46 6.40 5.89 -19.51
C GLY A 46 7.70 6.64 -19.82
N ALA A 47 8.10 7.57 -18.96
CA ALA A 47 9.37 8.28 -19.06
C ALA A 47 10.49 7.53 -18.29
N PRO A 48 11.77 7.69 -18.70
CA PRO A 48 12.89 7.12 -17.94
C PRO A 48 12.97 7.71 -16.52
N PRO A 49 13.49 6.93 -15.55
CA PRO A 49 13.73 7.43 -14.20
C PRO A 49 14.80 8.53 -14.18
N LEU A 50 14.84 9.29 -13.08
CA LEU A 50 15.84 10.34 -12.86
C LEU A 50 17.27 9.80 -12.70
N SER A 51 17.42 8.53 -12.31
CA SER A 51 18.70 7.84 -12.16
C SER A 51 18.52 6.33 -12.23
N ASP A 52 19.61 5.60 -12.47
CA ASP A 52 19.62 4.13 -12.44
C ASP A 52 19.28 3.56 -11.04
N ASP A 53 19.54 4.33 -9.98
CA ASP A 53 19.24 3.97 -8.60
C ASP A 53 17.81 4.35 -8.15
N ALA A 54 16.95 4.80 -9.08
CA ALA A 54 15.58 5.19 -8.74
C ALA A 54 14.79 4.03 -8.14
N PRO A 55 13.95 4.28 -7.11
CA PRO A 55 13.20 3.24 -6.47
C PRO A 55 12.04 2.84 -7.38
N GLN A 56 11.75 1.55 -7.43
CA GLN A 56 10.58 1.02 -8.14
C GLN A 56 9.41 1.03 -7.17
N LEU A 57 8.63 2.11 -7.22
CA LEU A 57 7.49 2.34 -6.35
C LEU A 57 6.29 2.70 -7.21
N ASP A 58 5.12 2.21 -6.83
CA ASP A 58 3.86 2.56 -7.49
C ASP A 58 3.12 3.71 -6.77
N GLY A 59 3.56 4.04 -5.55
CA GLY A 59 3.03 5.08 -4.67
C GLY A 59 3.97 5.32 -3.49
N ILE A 60 3.65 6.30 -2.64
CA ILE A 60 4.25 6.43 -1.31
C ILE A 60 3.22 6.80 -0.25
N CYS A 61 3.44 6.31 0.97
CA CYS A 61 2.70 6.71 2.14
C CYS A 61 3.61 7.47 3.12
N THR A 62 3.28 8.74 3.36
CA THR A 62 3.94 9.57 4.39
C THR A 62 3.09 9.61 5.67
N ALA A 63 3.59 10.24 6.74
CA ALA A 63 2.90 10.32 8.04
C ALA A 63 1.54 11.09 8.03
N ASP A 64 1.12 11.59 6.87
CA ASP A 64 -0.06 12.44 6.69
C ASP A 64 -0.99 12.00 5.55
N ALA A 65 -0.46 11.35 4.52
CA ALA A 65 -1.17 11.07 3.29
C ALA A 65 -0.52 9.94 2.50
N MET A 66 -1.30 9.29 1.66
CA MET A 66 -0.77 8.51 0.53
C MET A 66 -0.76 9.36 -0.72
N TRP A 67 0.29 9.19 -1.51
CA TRP A 67 0.55 9.94 -2.73
C TRP A 67 0.69 8.94 -3.88
N VAL A 68 -0.11 9.12 -4.90
CA VAL A 68 -0.23 8.16 -6.01
C VAL A 68 -0.33 8.89 -7.35
N PRO A 69 0.14 8.28 -8.45
CA PRO A 69 -0.07 8.83 -9.78
C PRO A 69 -1.49 8.52 -10.28
N PRO A 70 -1.98 9.18 -11.35
CA PRO A 70 -3.24 8.84 -12.00
C PRO A 70 -3.35 7.36 -12.40
N GLY A 71 -2.22 6.71 -12.74
CA GLY A 71 -2.13 5.27 -13.02
C GLY A 71 -2.66 4.37 -11.91
N ALA A 72 -2.60 4.77 -10.64
CA ALA A 72 -3.05 3.94 -9.52
C ALA A 72 -4.54 3.56 -9.59
N PHE A 73 -5.36 4.34 -10.31
CA PHE A 73 -6.78 4.02 -10.55
C PHE A 73 -7.01 3.03 -11.70
N ARG A 74 -5.94 2.61 -12.38
CA ARG A 74 -5.95 1.70 -13.53
C ARG A 74 -5.00 0.54 -13.22
N PRO A 75 -5.47 -0.49 -12.48
CA PRO A 75 -4.67 -1.66 -12.15
C PRO A 75 -3.92 -2.22 -13.37
N ALA A 76 -2.59 -2.31 -13.26
CA ALA A 76 -1.76 -2.84 -14.34
C ALA A 76 -1.97 -4.35 -14.54
N THR A 77 -2.31 -5.06 -13.46
CA THR A 77 -2.56 -6.52 -13.46
C THR A 77 -3.80 -6.85 -12.64
N PRO A 78 -4.38 -8.07 -12.80
CA PRO A 78 -5.50 -8.52 -11.98
C PRO A 78 -5.20 -8.65 -10.48
N VAL A 79 -3.91 -8.59 -10.10
CA VAL A 79 -3.39 -8.83 -8.75
C VAL A 79 -2.73 -7.58 -8.15
N SER A 80 -2.74 -6.44 -8.85
CA SER A 80 -2.19 -5.18 -8.37
C SER A 80 -3.29 -4.18 -8.05
N ASP A 81 -3.23 -3.58 -6.87
CA ASP A 81 -4.03 -2.45 -6.42
C ASP A 81 -3.22 -1.58 -5.45
N VAL A 82 -2.50 -0.65 -6.06
CA VAL A 82 -1.68 0.37 -5.39
C VAL A 82 -2.48 1.13 -4.32
N LEU A 83 -3.76 1.39 -4.53
CA LEU A 83 -4.56 2.13 -3.54
C LEU A 83 -4.78 1.31 -2.28
N VAL A 84 -4.97 -0.01 -2.40
CA VAL A 84 -5.06 -0.91 -1.23
C VAL A 84 -3.71 -1.04 -0.55
N HIS A 85 -2.63 -1.15 -1.34
CA HIS A 85 -1.26 -1.22 -0.85
C HIS A 85 -0.90 0.00 0.01
N GLU A 86 -1.04 1.21 -0.55
CA GLU A 86 -0.72 2.44 0.15
C GLU A 86 -1.65 2.72 1.34
N LEU A 87 -2.92 2.30 1.23
CA LEU A 87 -3.85 2.37 2.35
C LEU A 87 -3.43 1.45 3.50
N ALA A 88 -2.85 0.29 3.21
CA ALA A 88 -2.32 -0.59 4.25
C ALA A 88 -1.16 0.09 4.99
N HIS A 89 -0.30 0.83 4.27
CA HIS A 89 0.75 1.62 4.89
C HIS A 89 0.24 2.68 5.86
N MET A 90 -0.84 3.36 5.48
CA MET A 90 -1.47 4.37 6.32
C MET A 90 -1.85 3.85 7.73
N PHE A 91 -2.13 2.56 7.89
CA PHE A 91 -2.49 1.98 9.18
C PHE A 91 -1.33 1.89 10.17
N HIS A 92 -0.09 1.89 9.69
CA HIS A 92 1.11 1.84 10.54
C HIS A 92 1.96 3.12 10.50
N THR A 93 1.65 4.07 9.60
CA THR A 93 2.35 5.37 9.49
C THR A 93 1.56 6.55 10.04
N VAL A 94 0.23 6.59 9.85
CA VAL A 94 -0.58 7.78 10.15
C VAL A 94 -1.16 7.69 11.56
N ASP A 95 -1.10 8.81 12.29
CA ASP A 95 -1.67 8.92 13.64
C ASP A 95 -3.19 8.66 13.66
N ARG A 96 -3.65 7.91 14.65
CA ARG A 96 -5.06 7.56 14.87
C ARG A 96 -5.99 8.78 14.83
N LYS A 97 -5.61 9.92 15.41
CA LYS A 97 -6.43 11.14 15.37
C LYS A 97 -6.60 11.65 13.95
N LYS A 98 -5.54 11.56 13.13
CA LYS A 98 -5.61 11.93 11.72
C LYS A 98 -6.50 10.98 10.92
N MET A 99 -6.81 9.80 11.44
CA MET A 99 -7.77 8.82 10.89
C MET A 99 -9.17 8.91 11.51
N GLY A 100 -9.44 9.92 12.34
CA GLY A 100 -10.74 10.05 13.03
C GLY A 100 -10.93 9.07 14.19
N LEU A 101 -9.85 8.49 14.70
CA LEU A 101 -9.87 7.56 15.83
C LEU A 101 -9.30 8.18 17.10
N ASP A 102 -9.79 7.72 18.24
CA ASP A 102 -9.23 8.10 19.54
C ASP A 102 -7.86 7.45 19.77
N GLY A 103 -7.03 8.11 20.57
CA GLY A 103 -5.69 7.67 20.95
C GLY A 103 -4.56 8.47 20.29
N ALA A 104 -3.34 7.98 20.37
CA ALA A 104 -2.15 8.55 19.75
C ALA A 104 -1.27 7.45 19.15
N GLY A 105 -0.48 7.79 18.13
CA GLY A 105 0.30 6.84 17.35
C GLY A 105 -0.53 6.15 16.27
N PRO A 106 0.06 5.18 15.54
CA PRO A 106 -0.61 4.51 14.43
C PRO A 106 -1.72 3.55 14.88
N ILE A 107 -2.55 3.10 13.93
CA ILE A 107 -3.60 2.11 14.20
C ILE A 107 -2.99 0.78 14.64
N TRP A 108 -1.96 0.33 13.91
CA TRP A 108 -1.17 -0.87 14.21
C TRP A 108 0.31 -0.51 14.30
N ARG A 109 1.01 -1.07 15.29
CA ARG A 109 2.44 -0.84 15.55
C ARG A 109 3.28 -1.97 14.96
N ILE A 110 3.02 -2.28 13.69
CA ILE A 110 3.76 -3.31 12.97
C ILE A 110 5.22 -2.84 12.83
N PRO A 111 6.24 -3.68 13.11
CA PRO A 111 7.64 -3.35 12.86
C PRO A 111 7.87 -3.03 11.38
N THR A 112 8.76 -2.08 11.09
CA THR A 112 9.00 -1.58 9.72
C THR A 112 9.39 -2.67 8.73
N VAL A 113 10.07 -3.71 9.18
CA VAL A 113 10.45 -4.88 8.35
C VAL A 113 9.24 -5.66 7.81
N HIS A 114 8.07 -5.55 8.44
CA HIS A 114 6.85 -6.26 8.01
C HIS A 114 5.83 -5.34 7.32
N HIS A 115 6.17 -4.07 7.06
CA HIS A 115 5.26 -3.09 6.44
C HIS A 115 4.86 -3.52 5.02
N GLU A 116 5.83 -3.84 4.18
CA GLU A 116 5.61 -4.29 2.80
C GLU A 116 4.87 -5.64 2.76
N THR A 117 5.28 -6.59 3.62
CA THR A 117 4.59 -7.89 3.78
C THR A 117 3.12 -7.70 4.10
N PHE A 118 2.79 -6.78 5.01
CA PHE A 118 1.41 -6.48 5.37
C PHE A 118 0.63 -5.84 4.20
N ALA A 119 1.25 -4.89 3.50
CA ALA A 119 0.64 -4.18 2.40
C ALA A 119 0.31 -5.13 1.23
N TYR A 120 1.26 -5.99 0.83
CA TYR A 120 1.03 -7.01 -0.18
C TYR A 120 -0.01 -8.05 0.26
N ALA A 121 -0.04 -8.45 1.53
CA ALA A 121 -1.08 -9.35 2.02
C ALA A 121 -2.48 -8.73 1.86
N CYS A 122 -2.63 -7.43 2.16
CA CYS A 122 -3.88 -6.70 1.95
C CYS A 122 -4.23 -6.58 0.47
N GLU A 123 -3.28 -6.17 -0.36
CA GLU A 123 -3.46 -5.94 -1.80
C GLU A 123 -3.88 -7.22 -2.53
N LEU A 124 -3.08 -8.28 -2.41
CA LEU A 124 -3.33 -9.55 -3.09
C LEU A 124 -4.68 -10.14 -2.69
N TRP A 125 -4.99 -10.10 -1.39
CA TRP A 125 -6.26 -10.60 -0.88
C TRP A 125 -7.45 -9.75 -1.35
N ALA A 126 -7.34 -8.41 -1.36
CA ALA A 126 -8.39 -7.53 -1.87
C ALA A 126 -8.64 -7.75 -3.37
N CYS A 127 -7.57 -7.86 -4.17
CA CYS A 127 -7.65 -8.16 -5.60
C CYS A 127 -8.38 -9.49 -5.83
N ARG A 128 -8.05 -10.52 -5.06
CA ARG A 128 -8.73 -11.82 -5.13
C ARG A 128 -10.21 -11.74 -4.78
N GLU A 129 -10.58 -11.11 -3.67
CA GLU A 129 -11.96 -11.07 -3.20
C GLU A 129 -12.89 -10.22 -4.08
N ARG A 130 -12.34 -9.31 -4.90
CA ARG A 130 -13.11 -8.59 -5.94
C ARG A 130 -13.52 -9.47 -7.12
N ARG A 131 -12.96 -10.69 -7.24
CA ARG A 131 -13.23 -11.62 -8.34
C ARG A 131 -14.28 -12.65 -7.95
N THR A 132 -15.00 -13.12 -8.96
CA THR A 132 -15.86 -14.29 -8.78
C THR A 132 -15.00 -15.51 -8.43
N PRO A 133 -15.53 -16.52 -7.73
CA PRO A 133 -14.76 -17.72 -7.39
C PRO A 133 -14.07 -18.39 -8.58
N ALA A 134 -14.64 -18.29 -9.79
CA ALA A 134 -14.07 -18.87 -11.01
C ALA A 134 -12.88 -18.07 -11.57
N ASP A 135 -12.80 -16.77 -11.26
CA ASP A 135 -11.79 -15.83 -11.78
C ASP A 135 -10.77 -15.42 -10.70
N ARG A 136 -10.79 -16.10 -9.54
CA ARG A 136 -9.85 -15.79 -8.45
C ARG A 136 -8.43 -16.15 -8.89
N PRO A 137 -7.47 -15.23 -8.79
CA PRO A 137 -6.08 -15.55 -9.06
C PRO A 137 -5.58 -16.59 -8.06
N ASP A 138 -4.65 -17.42 -8.51
CA ASP A 138 -3.87 -18.27 -7.62
C ASP A 138 -2.96 -17.37 -6.77
N LEU A 139 -3.14 -17.41 -5.45
CA LEU A 139 -2.34 -16.61 -4.52
C LEU A 139 -0.87 -17.03 -4.56
N SER A 140 -0.56 -18.29 -4.84
CA SER A 140 0.82 -18.77 -4.93
C SER A 140 1.57 -18.18 -6.13
N GLU A 141 0.92 -18.07 -7.28
CA GLU A 141 1.46 -17.38 -8.47
C GLU A 141 1.60 -15.88 -8.20
N SER A 142 0.61 -15.28 -7.53
CA SER A 142 0.62 -13.86 -7.17
C SER A 142 1.79 -13.51 -6.26
N VAL A 143 2.09 -14.36 -5.27
CA VAL A 143 3.24 -14.22 -4.35
C VAL A 143 4.56 -14.29 -5.11
N GLU A 144 4.68 -15.14 -6.13
CA GLU A 144 5.92 -15.21 -6.91
C GLU A 144 6.14 -13.95 -7.75
N GLY A 145 5.06 -13.34 -8.25
CA GLY A 145 5.13 -12.01 -8.88
C GLY A 145 5.71 -10.95 -7.94
N VAL A 146 5.29 -10.96 -6.67
CA VAL A 146 5.83 -10.05 -5.63
C VAL A 146 7.31 -10.32 -5.36
N ARG A 147 7.74 -11.58 -5.26
CA ARG A 147 9.15 -11.96 -5.04
C ARG A 147 10.08 -11.31 -6.06
N MET A 148 9.63 -11.24 -7.31
CA MET A 148 10.42 -10.68 -8.40
C MET A 148 10.45 -9.15 -8.41
N ALA A 149 9.45 -8.51 -7.83
CA ALA A 149 9.25 -7.06 -7.86
C ALA A 149 9.84 -6.34 -6.63
N ASP A 150 9.76 -6.94 -5.44
CA ASP A 150 10.11 -6.24 -4.21
C ASP A 150 10.87 -7.12 -3.21
N ALA A 151 12.16 -6.81 -3.03
CA ALA A 151 13.04 -7.52 -2.12
C ALA A 151 12.80 -7.17 -0.62
N ARG A 152 11.97 -6.17 -0.31
CA ARG A 152 11.63 -5.76 1.05
C ARG A 152 10.60 -6.68 1.73
N VAL A 153 10.01 -7.60 0.97
CA VAL A 153 8.92 -8.47 1.42
C VAL A 153 9.45 -9.75 2.05
N GLU A 154 8.96 -10.07 3.24
CA GLU A 154 9.21 -11.36 3.90
C GLU A 154 8.34 -12.46 3.26
N MET A 155 8.87 -13.09 2.21
CA MET A 155 8.10 -13.97 1.32
C MET A 155 7.43 -15.17 2.02
N ASP A 156 8.12 -15.77 2.99
CA ASP A 156 7.58 -16.92 3.72
C ASP A 156 6.42 -16.50 4.63
N GLU A 157 6.52 -15.29 5.19
CA GLU A 157 5.45 -14.72 6.01
C GLU A 157 4.25 -14.31 5.14
N LEU A 158 4.48 -13.65 4.00
CA LEU A 158 3.42 -13.31 3.04
C LEU A 158 2.63 -14.56 2.63
N ARG A 159 3.34 -15.65 2.29
CA ARG A 159 2.73 -16.93 1.95
C ARG A 159 1.88 -17.47 3.10
N SER A 160 2.44 -17.49 4.31
CA SER A 160 1.73 -17.99 5.49
C SER A 160 0.47 -17.19 5.80
N ILE A 161 0.49 -15.85 5.65
CA ILE A 161 -0.67 -14.99 5.85
C ILE A 161 -1.76 -15.34 4.85
N LEU A 162 -1.42 -15.45 3.56
CA LEU A 162 -2.37 -15.68 2.48
C LEU A 162 -2.97 -17.09 2.52
N GLU A 163 -2.19 -18.11 2.85
CA GLU A 163 -2.69 -19.47 3.07
C GLU A 163 -3.70 -19.53 4.22
N ALA A 164 -3.40 -18.86 5.34
CA ALA A 164 -4.32 -18.77 6.46
C ALA A 164 -5.57 -17.94 6.12
N ALA A 165 -5.42 -16.86 5.35
CA ALA A 165 -6.52 -16.03 4.88
C ALA A 165 -7.43 -16.79 3.90
N ASP A 166 -6.93 -17.74 3.10
CA ASP A 166 -7.78 -18.54 2.23
C ASP A 166 -8.83 -19.36 3.00
N ALA A 167 -8.47 -19.83 4.20
CA ALA A 167 -9.38 -20.53 5.09
C ALA A 167 -10.23 -19.60 5.99
N GLY A 168 -9.68 -18.46 6.43
CA GLY A 168 -10.25 -17.63 7.49
C GLY A 168 -10.66 -16.20 7.09
N GLY A 169 -10.37 -15.78 5.86
CA GLY A 169 -10.65 -14.47 5.30
C GLY A 169 -9.88 -13.31 5.92
N TRP A 170 -10.35 -12.09 5.63
CA TRP A 170 -9.84 -10.81 6.18
C TRP A 170 -9.54 -10.80 7.70
N PRO A 171 -10.35 -11.44 8.56
CA PRO A 171 -10.05 -11.49 10.00
C PRO A 171 -8.66 -12.06 10.33
N VAL A 172 -8.13 -12.98 9.50
CA VAL A 172 -6.78 -13.55 9.68
C VAL A 172 -5.70 -12.51 9.45
N ILE A 173 -5.79 -11.75 8.35
CA ILE A 173 -4.84 -10.67 8.03
C ILE A 173 -4.82 -9.62 9.15
N ARG A 174 -6.01 -9.23 9.63
CA ARG A 174 -6.15 -8.32 10.78
C ARG A 174 -5.54 -8.90 12.05
N ALA A 175 -5.79 -10.17 12.36
CA ALA A 175 -5.26 -10.83 13.56
C ALA A 175 -3.73 -10.89 13.52
N TRP A 176 -3.14 -11.19 12.37
CA TRP A 176 -1.70 -11.13 12.16
C TRP A 176 -1.16 -9.72 12.44
N ALA A 177 -1.77 -8.66 11.88
CA ALA A 177 -1.32 -7.28 12.10
C ALA A 177 -1.35 -6.87 13.59
N VAL A 178 -2.38 -7.31 14.32
CA VAL A 178 -2.51 -7.09 15.77
C VAL A 178 -1.43 -7.86 16.54
N ALA A 179 -1.12 -9.09 16.14
CA ALA A 179 -0.08 -9.90 16.77
C ALA A 179 1.32 -9.28 16.61
N GLN A 180 1.62 -8.69 15.44
CA GLN A 180 2.88 -7.98 15.21
C GLN A 180 3.00 -6.67 16.01
N SER A 181 1.86 -6.12 16.45
CA SER A 181 1.81 -4.85 17.20
C SER A 181 1.99 -5.02 18.73
N SER A 182 2.14 -6.26 19.20
CA SER A 182 2.15 -6.64 20.62
C SER A 182 3.55 -6.76 21.22
#